data_AF-A0A535Y722-F1
#
_entry.id   AF-A0A535Y722-F1
#
_cell.length_a   1.000
_cell.length_b   1.000
_cell.length_c   1.000
_cell.angle_alpha   90.00
_cell.angle_beta   90.00
_cell.angle_gamma   90.00
#
_symmetry.space_group_name_H-M   'P 1'
#
loop_
_entity.id
_entity.type
_entity.pdbx_description
1 polymer ?
#
loop_
_entity_poly.entity_id
_entity_poly.type
_entity_poly.pdbx_seq_one_letter_code
_entity_poly.pdbx_strand_id
1 'polypeptide(L)'
;ELGGFEAFVRALTHALDALGVDLLAVHTEAGPGLLELNLGARPALRAADDAALTKMAVKDLAATMGLRASFLAKTAPGEEGSSGHVHLSFWNDGKNAFASAPPALRATSPQV
;
A
#
# COMPACT_ATOMS: atom_id res chain seq x y z
N GLU A 1 -9.18 7.96 -11.84
CA GLU A 1 -8.11 8.76 -12.46
C GLU A 1 -7.28 9.39 -11.35
N LEU A 2 -5.95 9.53 -11.50
CA LEU A 2 -5.04 9.99 -10.45
C LEU A 2 -5.12 11.51 -10.16
N GLY A 3 -6.12 12.20 -10.71
CA GLY A 3 -6.55 13.52 -10.24
C GLY A 3 -5.47 14.59 -10.24
N GLY A 4 -4.72 14.73 -11.34
CA GLY A 4 -3.67 15.75 -11.47
C GLY A 4 -2.34 15.38 -10.81
N PHE A 5 -2.26 14.22 -10.15
CA PHE A 5 -1.03 13.73 -9.52
C PHE A 5 -0.21 12.81 -10.42
N GLU A 6 -0.55 12.64 -11.70
CA GLU A 6 0.11 11.70 -12.62
C GLU A 6 1.62 11.97 -12.75
N ALA A 7 2.02 13.24 -12.76
CA ALA A 7 3.43 13.63 -12.80
C ALA A 7 4.17 13.24 -11.51
N PHE A 8 3.53 13.45 -10.36
CA PHE A 8 4.07 13.09 -9.06
C PHE A 8 4.20 11.57 -8.93
N VAL A 9 3.13 10.83 -9.24
CA VAL A 9 3.12 9.36 -9.15
C VAL A 9 4.18 8.74 -10.05
N ARG A 10 4.31 9.21 -11.30
CA ARG A 10 5.36 8.71 -12.21
C ARG A 10 6.77 8.94 -11.65
N ALA A 11 7.05 10.14 -11.15
CA ALA A 11 8.35 10.44 -10.56
C ALA A 11 8.60 9.60 -9.29
N LEU A 12 7.56 9.38 -8.47
CA LEU A 12 7.64 8.57 -7.28
C LEU A 12 7.92 7.10 -7.62
N THR A 13 7.27 6.54 -8.65
CA THR A 13 7.54 5.17 -9.11
C THR A 13 9.02 4.99 -9.43
N HIS A 14 9.63 5.92 -10.17
CA HIS A 14 11.07 5.86 -10.47
C HIS A 14 11.95 5.98 -9.21
N ALA A 15 11.58 6.86 -8.27
CA ALA A 15 12.34 7.03 -7.04
C ALA A 15 12.28 5.78 -6.14
N LEU A 16 11.11 5.15 -6.02
CA LEU A 16 10.94 3.92 -5.23
C LEU A 16 11.63 2.72 -5.89
N ASP A 17 11.57 2.61 -7.22
CA ASP A 17 12.32 1.58 -7.96
C ASP A 17 13.84 1.69 -7.71
N ALA A 18 14.39 2.91 -7.74
CA ALA A 18 15.80 3.16 -7.41
C ALA A 18 16.17 2.82 -5.95
N LEU A 19 15.21 2.88 -5.03
CA LEU A 19 15.36 2.44 -3.63
C LEU A 19 15.11 0.93 -3.46
N GLY A 20 14.75 0.22 -4.53
CA GLY A 20 14.37 -1.18 -4.51
C GLY A 20 13.06 -1.44 -3.78
N VAL A 21 12.19 -0.45 -3.61
CA VAL A 21 10.86 -0.57 -3.03
C VAL A 21 9.88 -0.96 -4.14
N ASP A 22 9.16 -2.06 -3.91
CA ASP A 22 8.19 -2.59 -4.87
C ASP A 22 6.83 -1.89 -4.70
N LEU A 23 6.51 -0.95 -5.57
CA LEU A 23 5.22 -0.25 -5.62
C LEU A 23 4.30 -0.95 -6.60
N LEU A 24 3.28 -1.64 -6.08
CA LEU A 24 2.36 -2.45 -6.88
C LEU A 24 1.23 -1.64 -7.50
N ALA A 25 0.69 -0.68 -6.76
CA ALA A 25 -0.43 0.13 -7.20
C ALA A 25 -0.45 1.49 -6.49
N VAL A 26 -1.07 2.46 -7.16
CA VAL A 26 -1.44 3.75 -6.59
C VAL A 26 -2.86 4.07 -7.03
N HIS A 27 -3.71 4.47 -6.08
CA HIS A 27 -5.06 4.94 -6.38
C HIS A 27 -5.44 6.14 -5.52
N THR A 28 -6.50 6.81 -5.94
CA THR A 28 -7.16 7.88 -5.18
C THR A 28 -8.16 7.27 -4.19
N GLU A 29 -8.27 7.85 -3.02
CA GLU A 29 -9.33 7.57 -2.05
C GLU A 29 -10.47 8.60 -2.14
N ALA A 30 -11.51 8.44 -1.32
CA ALA A 30 -12.68 9.33 -1.38
C ALA A 30 -12.40 10.75 -0.85
N GLY A 31 -11.35 10.93 -0.02
CA GLY A 31 -10.87 12.25 0.39
C GLY A 31 -10.12 13.03 -0.71
N PRO A 32 -10.30 14.37 -0.80
CA PRO A 32 -9.62 15.18 -1.80
C PRO A 32 -8.09 15.18 -1.62
N GLY A 33 -7.37 14.80 -2.68
CA GLY A 33 -5.91 14.69 -2.67
C GLY A 33 -5.38 13.51 -1.84
N LEU A 34 -6.25 12.59 -1.41
CA LEU A 34 -5.85 11.39 -0.70
C LEU A 34 -5.44 10.30 -1.69
N LEU A 35 -4.19 9.85 -1.57
CA LEU A 35 -3.60 8.79 -2.38
C LEU A 35 -3.25 7.59 -1.50
N GLU A 36 -3.57 6.40 -1.95
CA GLU A 36 -3.11 5.14 -1.37
C GLU A 36 -1.99 4.55 -2.25
N LEU A 37 -0.96 4.01 -1.58
CA LEU A 37 0.17 3.33 -2.22
C LEU A 37 0.27 1.91 -1.68
N ASN A 38 0.16 0.92 -2.55
CA ASN A 38 0.24 -0.48 -2.18
C ASN A 38 1.66 -0.99 -2.45
N LEU A 39 2.35 -1.43 -1.40
CA LEU A 39 3.69 -1.98 -1.49
C LEU A 39 3.66 -3.52 -1.56
N GLY A 40 4.65 -4.10 -2.23
CA GLY A 40 4.83 -5.54 -2.31
C GLY A 40 5.09 -6.19 -0.95
N ALA A 41 4.55 -7.40 -0.75
CA ALA A 41 4.79 -8.16 0.48
C ALA A 41 6.25 -8.58 0.60
N ARG A 42 6.85 -8.37 1.78
CA ARG A 42 8.27 -8.68 2.06
C ARG A 42 8.47 -9.22 3.47
N PRO A 43 9.65 -9.83 3.77
CA PRO A 43 10.02 -10.15 5.15
C PRO A 43 9.86 -8.93 6.05
N ALA A 44 9.38 -9.14 7.28
CA ALA A 44 8.84 -8.07 8.14
C ALA A 44 9.78 -6.87 8.31
N LEU A 45 11.08 -7.11 8.55
CA LEU A 45 12.05 -6.03 8.69
C LEU A 45 12.19 -5.21 7.40
N ARG A 46 12.28 -5.88 6.25
CA ARG A 46 12.39 -5.20 4.96
C ARG A 46 11.11 -4.44 4.60
N ALA A 47 9.95 -4.98 4.93
CA ALA A 47 8.67 -4.29 4.75
C ALA A 47 8.59 -3.00 5.61
N ALA A 48 9.13 -3.04 6.83
CA ALA A 48 9.22 -1.85 7.68
C ALA A 48 10.17 -0.79 7.10
N ASP A 49 11.34 -1.22 6.61
CA ASP A 49 12.29 -0.32 5.93
C ASP A 49 11.67 0.32 4.69
N ASP A 50 11.00 -0.48 3.85
CA ASP A 50 10.34 0.00 2.64
C ASP A 50 9.23 1.01 2.96
N ALA A 51 8.45 0.79 4.03
CA ALA A 51 7.42 1.75 4.46
C ALA A 51 8.04 3.08 4.94
N ALA A 52 9.16 3.02 5.67
CA ALA A 52 9.88 4.22 6.10
C ALA A 52 10.49 4.97 4.92
N LEU A 53 11.16 4.26 4.01
CA LEU A 53 11.73 4.82 2.77
C LEU A 53 10.65 5.45 1.90
N THR A 54 9.52 4.79 1.72
CA THR A 54 8.38 5.31 0.95
C THR A 54 7.89 6.63 1.54
N LYS A 55 7.70 6.70 2.85
CA LYS A 55 7.26 7.93 3.53
C LYS A 55 8.25 9.09 3.33
N MET A 56 9.55 8.81 3.37
CA MET A 56 10.59 9.83 3.15
C MET A 56 10.60 10.28 1.67
N ALA A 57 10.65 9.34 0.73
CA ALA A 57 10.64 9.63 -0.70
C ALA A 57 9.41 10.43 -1.13
N VAL A 58 8.21 10.07 -0.63
CA VAL A 58 6.96 10.81 -0.87
C VAL A 58 7.09 12.27 -0.43
N LYS A 59 7.58 12.49 0.80
CA LYS A 59 7.69 13.85 1.34
C LYS A 59 8.73 14.69 0.61
N ASP A 60 9.89 14.11 0.34
CA ASP A 60 11.00 14.80 -0.31
C ASP A 60 10.63 15.15 -1.75
N LEU A 61 10.13 14.18 -2.51
CA LEU A 61 9.69 14.41 -3.89
C LEU A 61 8.55 15.41 -3.97
N ALA A 62 7.54 15.31 -3.10
CA ALA A 62 6.44 16.27 -3.06
C ALA A 62 6.98 17.70 -2.86
N ALA A 63 7.92 17.89 -1.93
CA ALA A 63 8.53 19.19 -1.67
C ALA A 63 9.26 19.74 -2.91
N THR A 64 9.97 18.90 -3.68
CA THR A 64 10.63 19.34 -4.93
C THR A 64 9.65 19.79 -6.01
N MET A 65 8.40 19.32 -5.95
CA MET A 65 7.33 19.65 -6.89
C MET A 65 6.40 20.77 -6.39
N GLY A 66 6.76 21.45 -5.29
CA GLY A 66 5.94 22.50 -4.68
C GLY A 66 4.69 21.98 -3.97
N LEU A 67 4.63 20.67 -3.69
CA LEU A 67 3.55 20.02 -2.96
C LEU A 67 3.94 19.77 -1.50
N ARG A 68 2.95 19.46 -0.65
CA ARG A 68 3.17 19.03 0.73
C ARG A 68 2.43 17.73 1.00
N ALA A 69 3.17 16.63 1.17
CA ALA A 69 2.60 15.36 1.60
C ALA A 69 2.45 15.30 3.13
N SER A 70 1.34 14.73 3.60
CA SER A 70 1.06 14.50 5.02
C SER A 70 0.61 13.05 5.25
N PHE A 71 1.06 12.48 6.36
CA PHE A 71 0.67 11.14 6.85
C PHE A 71 -0.03 11.25 8.21
N LEU A 72 -0.62 12.43 8.51
CA LEU A 72 -1.46 12.58 9.69
C LEU A 72 -2.76 11.81 9.49
N ALA A 73 -3.23 11.14 10.55
CA ALA A 73 -4.47 10.37 10.50
C ALA A 73 -5.68 11.21 10.07
N LYS A 74 -5.65 12.52 10.37
CA LYS A 74 -6.67 13.48 9.96
C LYS A 74 -6.01 14.80 9.60
N THR A 75 -6.20 15.26 8.37
CA THR A 75 -5.65 16.53 7.86
C THR A 75 -6.67 17.67 7.89
N ALA A 76 -7.96 17.35 7.72
CA ALA A 76 -9.05 18.32 7.78
C ALA A 76 -10.27 17.72 8.53
N PRO A 77 -10.97 18.52 9.36
CA PRO A 77 -12.27 18.14 9.90
C PRO A 77 -13.29 17.91 8.76
N GLY A 78 -14.15 16.90 8.90
CA GLY A 78 -15.20 16.60 7.91
C GLY A 78 -14.76 15.76 6.70
N GLU A 79 -13.47 15.74 6.37
CA GLU A 79 -12.91 14.94 5.26
C GLU A 79 -12.52 13.52 5.67
N GLU A 80 -12.22 12.63 4.73
CA GLU A 80 -11.66 11.31 5.08
C GLU A 80 -10.27 11.40 5.74
N GLY A 81 -9.95 10.40 6.57
CA GLY A 81 -8.66 10.29 7.24
C GLY A 81 -7.68 9.41 6.47
N SER A 82 -6.39 9.55 6.77
CA SER A 82 -5.36 8.63 6.28
C SER A 82 -5.16 7.48 7.28
N SER A 83 -5.01 6.26 6.78
CA SER A 83 -4.63 5.09 7.55
C SER A 83 -3.37 4.44 6.95
N GLY A 84 -2.83 3.43 7.66
CA GLY A 84 -1.78 2.55 7.14
C GLY A 84 -2.16 1.11 7.42
N HIS A 85 -2.79 0.45 6.45
CA HIS A 85 -3.18 -0.95 6.59
C HIS A 85 -1.94 -1.85 6.51
N VAL A 86 -1.86 -2.83 7.42
CA VAL A 86 -0.76 -3.80 7.45
C VAL A 86 -1.35 -5.19 7.29
N HIS A 87 -1.00 -5.84 6.18
CA HIS A 87 -1.39 -7.22 5.89
C HIS A 87 -0.30 -8.15 6.38
N LEU A 88 -0.64 -9.06 7.31
CA LEU A 88 0.31 -9.94 7.97
C LEU A 88 0.10 -11.39 7.52
N SER A 89 1.19 -12.10 7.28
CA SER A 89 1.20 -13.54 7.08
C SER A 89 2.36 -14.15 7.88
N PHE A 90 2.16 -15.37 8.38
CA PHE A 90 3.20 -16.10 9.09
C PHE A 90 3.64 -17.30 8.25
N TRP A 91 4.95 -17.44 8.05
CA TRP A 91 5.52 -18.49 7.20
C TRP A 91 6.45 -19.37 8.01
N ASN A 92 6.29 -20.68 7.86
CA ASN A 92 7.18 -21.67 8.43
C ASN A 92 7.55 -22.67 7.33
N ASP A 93 8.84 -22.85 7.08
CA ASP A 93 9.38 -23.78 6.07
C ASP A 93 8.70 -23.65 4.68
N GLY A 94 8.53 -22.41 4.22
CA GLY A 94 7.93 -22.10 2.91
C GLY A 94 6.41 -22.27 2.85
N LYS A 95 5.74 -22.58 3.96
CA LYS A 95 4.27 -22.68 4.03
C LYS A 95 3.69 -21.53 4.85
N ASN A 96 2.67 -20.87 4.31
CA ASN A 96 1.90 -19.87 5.05
C ASN A 96 1.04 -20.58 6.10
N ALA A 97 1.38 -20.40 7.38
CA ALA A 97 0.68 -20.99 8.51
C ALA A 97 -0.72 -20.39 8.73
N PHE A 98 -1.02 -19.23 8.14
CA PHE A 98 -2.35 -18.62 8.16
C PHE A 98 -3.23 -19.07 6.99
N ALA A 99 -2.68 -19.82 6.03
CA ALA A 99 -3.49 -20.36 4.94
C ALA A 99 -4.50 -21.37 5.52
N SER A 100 -5.79 -21.12 5.28
CA SER A 100 -6.81 -22.13 5.55
C SER A 100 -6.60 -23.33 4.64
N ALA A 101 -6.93 -24.53 5.13
CA ALA A 101 -7.10 -25.67 4.24
C ALA A 101 -8.08 -25.29 3.11
N PRO A 102 -7.83 -25.73 1.86
CA PRO A 102 -8.78 -25.50 0.79
C PRO A 102 -10.16 -26.02 1.24
N PRO A 103 -11.26 -25.31 0.90
CA PRO A 103 -12.59 -25.75 1.30
C PRO A 103 -12.77 -27.20 0.84
N ALA A 104 -13.13 -28.09 1.77
CA ALA A 104 -13.52 -29.43 1.40
C ALA A 104 -14.67 -29.29 0.39
N LEU A 105 -14.48 -29.82 -0.82
CA LEU A 105 -15.55 -30.00 -1.79
C LEU A 105 -16.66 -30.76 -1.06
N ARG A 106 -17.69 -30.04 -0.59
CA ARG A 106 -18.90 -30.67 -0.08
C ARG A 106 -19.48 -31.41 -1.27
N ALA A 107 -19.41 -32.74 -1.25
CA ALA A 107 -20.19 -33.56 -2.15
C ALA A 107 -21.65 -33.10 -1.99
N THR A 108 -22.16 -32.40 -3.00
CA THR A 108 -23.58 -32.06 -3.05
C THR A 108 -24.32 -33.38 -3.13
N SER A 109 -24.98 -33.78 -2.04
CA SER A 109 -25.90 -34.91 -2.07
C SER A 109 -26.88 -34.67 -3.23
N PRO A 110 -27.10 -35.65 -4.11
CA PRO A 110 -28.12 -35.51 -5.13
C PRO A 110 -29.46 -35.34 -4.40
N GLN A 111 -30.11 -34.21 -4.60
CA GLN A 111 -31.47 -34.01 -4.09
C GLN A 111 -32.35 -35.04 -4.80
N VAL A 112 -33.06 -35.82 -3.98
CA VAL A 112 -34.03 -36.84 -4.39
C VAL A 112 -35.31 -36.17 -4.88
#